data_AF-A0A0G1EPS5-F1
#
_entry.id   AF-A0A0G1EPS5-F1
#
_cell.length_a   1.000
_cell.length_b   1.000
_cell.length_c   1.000
_cell.angle_alpha   90.00
_cell.angle_beta   90.00
_cell.angle_gamma   90.00
#
_symmetry.space_group_name_H-M   'P 1'
#
loop_
_entity.id
_entity.type
_entity.pdbx_description
1 polymer ?
#
loop_
_entity_poly.entity_id
_entity_poly.type
_entity_poly.pdbx_seq_one_letter_code
_entity_poly.pdbx_strand_id
1 'polypeptide(L)'
;RVDSGCETGQLFGDRTCECREQLALAMQTVARNGEGAIINIPSQDGRGLGLPFKLATLRLQSQLKLNTVEAANAVAPNGVIDIRTYSGVVGILKYFAIPTTTKMNLATNNPRKARVFEENGYTVVDYTPIVIPATDLTREHLKAKQEHLGHINLIPKPKEGDQDEDIL
;
A
#
# COMPACT_ATOMS: atom_id res chain seq x y z
N ARG A 1 7.31 -1.61 9.32
CA ARG A 1 6.44 -1.64 8.11
C ARG A 1 5.27 -2.59 8.36
N VAL A 2 4.05 -2.18 8.03
CA VAL A 2 2.88 -3.08 7.94
C VAL A 2 2.58 -3.31 6.47
N ASP A 3 2.69 -4.56 6.03
CA ASP A 3 2.51 -4.97 4.66
C ASP A 3 1.21 -5.77 4.50
N SER A 4 0.29 -5.25 3.70
CA SER A 4 -0.94 -6.00 3.35
C SER A 4 -0.56 -6.96 2.23
N GLY A 5 -0.87 -8.24 2.38
CA GLY A 5 -0.52 -9.28 1.42
C GLY A 5 -0.96 -8.95 -0.01
N CYS A 6 -0.18 -9.42 -0.98
CA CYS A 6 -0.45 -9.24 -2.40
C CYS A 6 0.12 -10.44 -3.16
N GLU A 7 -0.69 -11.49 -3.37
CA GLU A 7 -0.20 -12.73 -3.98
C GLU A 7 0.22 -12.51 -5.44
N THR A 8 -0.58 -11.78 -6.22
CA THR A 8 -0.24 -11.50 -7.63
C THR A 8 1.14 -10.83 -7.76
N GLY A 9 1.42 -9.80 -6.97
CA GLY A 9 2.71 -9.10 -7.01
C GLY A 9 3.85 -9.86 -6.36
N GLN A 10 3.63 -10.35 -5.12
CA GLN A 10 4.69 -10.91 -4.28
C GLN A 10 5.07 -12.34 -4.67
N LEU A 11 4.10 -13.15 -5.14
CA LEU A 11 4.33 -14.55 -5.51
C LEU A 11 4.41 -14.74 -7.03
N PHE A 12 3.50 -14.11 -7.78
CA PHE A 12 3.40 -14.32 -9.23
C PHE A 12 4.10 -13.25 -10.08
N GLY A 13 4.66 -12.22 -9.46
CA GLY A 13 5.44 -11.19 -10.16
C GLY A 13 4.63 -10.25 -11.06
N ASP A 14 3.35 -10.05 -10.73
CA ASP A 14 2.48 -9.04 -11.35
C ASP A 14 3.11 -7.64 -11.28
N ARG A 15 3.23 -6.99 -12.44
CA ARG A 15 3.88 -5.69 -12.63
C ARG A 15 2.89 -4.53 -12.66
N THR A 16 1.59 -4.80 -12.49
CA THR A 16 0.53 -3.77 -12.51
C THR A 16 0.29 -3.13 -11.14
N CYS A 17 0.97 -3.62 -10.10
CA CYS A 17 1.02 -3.05 -8.77
C CYS A 17 2.46 -2.93 -8.28
N GLU A 18 2.69 -2.13 -7.25
CA GLU A 18 4.03 -1.90 -6.69
C GLU A 18 4.32 -2.73 -5.42
N CYS A 19 3.45 -3.68 -5.06
CA CYS A 19 3.48 -4.34 -3.75
C CYS A 19 4.76 -5.14 -3.49
N ARG A 20 5.34 -5.75 -4.54
CA ARG A 20 6.58 -6.52 -4.43
C ARG A 20 7.76 -5.59 -4.17
N GLU A 21 7.86 -4.53 -4.94
CA GLU A 21 8.91 -3.52 -4.84
C GLU A 21 8.83 -2.78 -3.50
N GLN A 22 7.62 -2.46 -3.02
CA GLN A 22 7.45 -1.87 -1.69
C GLN A 22 7.91 -2.79 -0.55
N LEU A 23 7.62 -4.09 -0.64
CA LEU A 23 8.09 -5.07 0.35
C LEU A 23 9.61 -5.18 0.32
N ALA A 24 10.20 -5.29 -0.87
CA ALA A 24 11.65 -5.34 -1.04
C ALA A 24 12.35 -4.08 -0.50
N LEU A 25 11.81 -2.89 -0.81
CA LEU A 25 12.34 -1.63 -0.28
C LEU A 25 12.23 -1.57 1.25
N ALA A 26 11.11 -2.01 1.83
CA ALA A 26 10.96 -2.07 3.28
C ALA A 26 11.97 -3.03 3.94
N MET A 27 12.23 -4.20 3.33
CA MET A 27 13.24 -5.15 3.80
C MET A 27 14.65 -4.53 3.76
N GLN A 28 15.00 -3.86 2.67
CA GLN A 28 16.29 -3.16 2.56
C GLN A 28 16.44 -2.05 3.59
N THR A 29 15.38 -1.27 3.83
CA THR A 29 15.39 -0.18 4.83
C THR A 29 15.59 -0.73 6.24
N VAL A 30 14.86 -1.80 6.62
CA VAL A 30 15.05 -2.45 7.94
C VAL A 30 16.46 -3.01 8.07
N ALA A 31 16.98 -3.69 7.04
CA ALA A 31 18.34 -4.22 7.06
C ALA A 31 19.39 -3.10 7.20
N ARG A 32 19.21 -1.98 6.51
CA ARG A 32 20.11 -0.81 6.58
C ARG A 32 20.08 -0.14 7.96
N ASN A 33 18.91 -0.06 8.58
CA ASN A 33 18.75 0.53 9.91
C ASN A 33 19.34 -0.35 11.01
N GLY A 34 19.56 -1.65 10.76
CA GLY A 34 20.02 -2.63 11.75
C GLY A 34 18.93 -3.08 12.74
N GLU A 35 17.80 -2.37 12.78
CA GLU A 35 16.64 -2.69 13.60
C GLU A 35 15.33 -2.38 12.86
N GLY A 36 14.28 -3.13 13.20
CA GLY A 36 12.94 -2.89 12.69
C GLY A 36 12.14 -4.18 12.48
N ALA A 37 10.84 -4.00 12.22
CA ALA A 37 9.92 -5.10 11.98
C ALA A 37 9.14 -4.92 10.67
N ILE A 38 8.95 -6.03 9.97
CA ILE A 38 8.01 -6.14 8.85
C ILE A 38 6.92 -7.11 9.28
N ILE A 39 5.70 -6.60 9.38
CA ILE A 39 4.52 -7.38 9.72
C ILE A 39 3.71 -7.55 8.42
N ASN A 40 3.80 -8.72 7.81
CA ASN A 40 3.04 -9.08 6.61
C ASN A 40 1.72 -9.74 7.01
N ILE A 41 0.63 -9.34 6.35
CA ILE A 41 -0.73 -9.83 6.62
C ILE A 41 -1.28 -10.44 5.32
N PRO A 42 -0.99 -11.74 5.03
CA PRO A 42 -1.35 -12.37 3.75
C PRO A 42 -2.85 -12.27 3.42
N SER A 43 -3.71 -12.43 4.42
CA SER A 43 -5.17 -12.40 4.28
C SER A 43 -5.76 -11.06 3.82
N GLN A 44 -4.93 -10.01 3.70
CA GLN A 44 -5.37 -8.69 3.23
C GLN A 44 -5.22 -8.48 1.72
N ASP A 45 -4.92 -9.52 0.93
CA ASP A 45 -4.95 -9.39 -0.53
C ASP A 45 -6.32 -8.93 -1.02
N GLY A 46 -6.34 -8.22 -2.15
CA GLY A 46 -7.56 -7.59 -2.67
C GLY A 46 -8.20 -6.62 -1.67
N ARG A 47 -7.40 -6.00 -0.77
CA ARG A 47 -7.89 -5.14 0.33
C ARG A 47 -8.80 -5.88 1.31
N GLY A 48 -8.43 -7.12 1.61
CA GLY A 48 -9.17 -8.01 2.52
C GLY A 48 -10.31 -8.78 1.86
N LEU A 49 -10.63 -8.49 0.60
CA LEU A 49 -11.66 -9.21 -0.17
C LEU A 49 -11.09 -10.46 -0.88
N GLY A 50 -9.78 -10.69 -0.76
CA GLY A 50 -9.11 -11.89 -1.24
C GLY A 50 -8.70 -11.84 -2.72
N LEU A 51 -7.97 -12.88 -3.13
CA LEU A 51 -7.46 -13.02 -4.49
C LEU A 51 -8.57 -13.04 -5.56
N PRO A 52 -9.73 -13.73 -5.39
CA PRO A 52 -10.77 -13.74 -6.42
C PRO A 52 -11.31 -12.34 -6.75
N PHE A 53 -11.57 -11.52 -5.73
CA PHE A 53 -11.99 -10.12 -5.91
C PHE A 53 -10.94 -9.30 -6.68
N LYS A 54 -9.66 -9.50 -6.34
CA LYS A 54 -8.55 -8.84 -7.02
C LYS A 54 -8.45 -9.25 -8.49
N LEU A 55 -8.54 -10.54 -8.79
CA LEU A 55 -8.48 -11.02 -10.18
C LEU A 55 -9.67 -10.50 -11.01
N ALA A 56 -10.87 -10.43 -10.42
CA ALA A 56 -12.03 -9.83 -11.06
C ALA A 56 -11.81 -8.32 -11.34
N THR A 57 -11.26 -7.59 -10.37
CA THR A 57 -10.88 -6.17 -10.51
C THR A 57 -9.87 -6.00 -11.65
N LEU A 58 -8.76 -6.74 -11.63
CA LEU A 58 -7.72 -6.68 -12.66
C LEU A 58 -8.27 -7.00 -14.06
N ARG A 59 -9.17 -7.98 -14.16
CA ARG A 59 -9.84 -8.30 -15.43
C ARG A 59 -10.62 -7.11 -15.97
N LEU A 60 -11.44 -6.45 -15.14
CA LEU A 60 -12.20 -5.28 -15.58
C LEU A 60 -11.31 -4.09 -15.93
N GLN A 61 -10.24 -3.85 -15.17
CA GLN A 61 -9.25 -2.82 -15.52
C GLN A 61 -8.64 -3.09 -16.90
N SER A 62 -8.28 -4.34 -17.19
CA SER A 62 -7.70 -4.71 -18.48
C SER A 62 -8.70 -4.60 -19.64
N GLN A 63 -9.93 -5.08 -19.46
CA GLN A 63 -10.94 -5.18 -20.53
C GLN A 63 -11.64 -3.86 -20.82
N LEU A 64 -11.93 -3.08 -19.78
CA LEU A 64 -12.74 -1.87 -19.86
C LEU A 64 -11.94 -0.57 -19.64
N LYS A 65 -10.61 -0.69 -19.41
CA LYS A 65 -9.72 0.45 -19.12
C LYS A 65 -10.17 1.30 -17.93
N LEU A 66 -10.87 0.67 -16.98
CA LEU A 66 -11.31 1.30 -15.74
C LEU A 66 -10.15 1.52 -14.79
N ASN A 67 -10.24 2.58 -13.99
CA ASN A 67 -9.31 2.76 -12.88
C ASN A 67 -9.59 1.72 -11.77
N THR A 68 -8.65 1.59 -10.83
CA THR A 68 -8.74 0.57 -9.77
C THR A 68 -9.99 0.71 -8.89
N VAL A 69 -10.51 1.92 -8.67
CA VAL A 69 -11.69 2.13 -7.82
C VAL A 69 -12.98 1.83 -8.58
N GLU A 70 -13.08 2.25 -9.84
CA GLU A 70 -14.21 1.92 -10.72
C GLU A 70 -14.35 0.41 -10.90
N ALA A 71 -13.25 -0.27 -11.26
CA ALA A 71 -13.24 -1.72 -11.43
C ALA A 71 -13.58 -2.46 -10.12
N ALA A 72 -13.05 -1.99 -8.99
CA ALA A 72 -13.33 -2.57 -7.68
C ALA A 72 -14.82 -2.42 -7.32
N ASN A 73 -15.41 -1.24 -7.52
CA ASN A 73 -16.83 -0.98 -7.24
C ASN A 73 -17.75 -1.85 -8.10
N ALA A 74 -17.39 -2.12 -9.36
CA ALA A 74 -18.19 -2.96 -10.25
C ALA A 74 -18.31 -4.43 -9.82
N VAL A 75 -17.39 -4.92 -8.97
CA VAL A 75 -17.36 -6.32 -8.50
C VAL A 75 -17.44 -6.45 -6.97
N ALA A 76 -17.59 -5.32 -6.27
CA ALA A 76 -17.60 -5.29 -4.81
C ALA A 76 -18.89 -5.92 -4.25
N PRO A 77 -18.79 -6.87 -3.32
CA PRO A 77 -19.95 -7.32 -2.57
C PRO A 77 -20.49 -6.14 -1.76
N ASN A 78 -21.75 -5.76 -2.00
CA ASN A 78 -22.44 -4.68 -1.30
C ASN A 78 -21.75 -3.29 -1.40
N GLY A 79 -20.94 -3.06 -2.43
CA GLY A 79 -20.28 -1.77 -2.66
C GLY A 79 -19.09 -1.47 -1.74
N VAL A 80 -18.59 -2.44 -0.97
CA VAL A 80 -17.44 -2.26 -0.08
C VAL A 80 -16.15 -2.76 -0.74
N ILE A 81 -15.19 -1.85 -0.97
CA ILE A 81 -13.94 -2.13 -1.69
C ILE A 81 -12.68 -2.22 -0.81
N ASP A 82 -12.78 -2.00 0.50
CA ASP A 82 -11.66 -2.11 1.43
C ASP A 82 -12.17 -2.47 2.83
N ILE A 83 -11.87 -3.69 3.28
CA ILE A 83 -12.29 -4.22 4.59
C ILE A 83 -11.09 -4.51 5.49
N ARG A 84 -9.90 -3.97 5.18
CA ARG A 84 -8.70 -4.23 5.95
C ARG A 84 -8.80 -3.67 7.36
N THR A 85 -8.31 -4.45 8.31
CA THR A 85 -8.14 -4.05 9.71
C THR A 85 -6.68 -4.25 10.12
N TYR A 86 -6.15 -3.36 10.96
CA TYR A 86 -4.74 -3.46 11.40
C TYR A 86 -4.62 -3.82 12.89
N SER A 87 -5.73 -4.21 13.53
CA SER A 87 -5.75 -4.59 14.95
C SER A 87 -4.87 -5.80 15.25
N GLY A 88 -4.76 -6.75 14.31
CA GLY A 88 -3.85 -7.89 14.44
C GLY A 88 -2.38 -7.49 14.60
N VAL A 89 -1.98 -6.35 14.01
CA VAL A 89 -0.61 -5.80 14.15
C VAL A 89 -0.32 -5.43 15.60
N VAL A 90 -1.29 -4.81 16.28
CA VAL A 90 -1.18 -4.48 17.71
C VAL A 90 -1.04 -5.76 18.55
N GLY A 91 -1.79 -6.80 18.21
CA GLY A 91 -1.66 -8.11 18.86
C GLY A 91 -0.24 -8.69 18.73
N ILE A 92 0.36 -8.58 17.55
CA ILE A 92 1.75 -9.00 17.30
C ILE A 92 2.73 -8.18 18.14
N LEU A 93 2.58 -6.85 18.18
CA LEU A 93 3.45 -6.00 19.00
C LEU A 93 3.37 -6.36 20.50
N LYS A 94 2.16 -6.62 21.01
CA LYS A 94 1.96 -7.06 22.40
C LYS A 94 2.56 -8.43 22.66
N TYR A 95 2.40 -9.37 21.72
CA TYR A 95 2.98 -10.71 21.82
C TYR A 95 4.51 -10.67 21.95
N PHE A 96 5.17 -9.81 21.17
CA PHE A 96 6.61 -9.58 21.27
C PHE A 96 7.02 -8.61 22.39
N ALA A 97 6.09 -8.27 23.29
CA ALA A 97 6.32 -7.36 24.41
C ALA A 97 6.92 -6.00 24.02
N ILE A 98 6.60 -5.49 22.81
CA ILE A 98 7.06 -4.18 22.36
C ILE A 98 6.33 -3.11 23.19
N PRO A 99 7.06 -2.31 24.01
CA PRO A 99 6.43 -1.31 24.87
C PRO A 99 5.73 -0.21 24.07
N THR A 100 4.63 0.32 24.59
CA THR A 100 3.91 1.45 23.98
C THR A 100 4.73 2.75 23.96
N THR A 101 5.73 2.86 24.85
CA THR A 101 6.72 3.94 24.88
C THR A 101 7.75 3.87 23.75
N THR A 102 7.78 2.78 22.98
CA THR A 102 8.66 2.65 21.82
C THR A 102 8.30 3.69 20.78
N LYS A 103 9.25 4.55 20.45
CA LYS A 103 9.12 5.53 19.36
C LYS A 103 9.22 4.80 18.03
N MET A 104 8.12 4.74 17.28
CA MET A 104 8.08 4.04 16.00
C MET A 104 8.16 5.03 14.84
N ASN A 105 9.01 4.73 13.86
CA ASN A 105 8.92 5.30 12.53
C ASN A 105 8.09 4.36 11.64
N LEU A 106 6.95 4.83 11.14
CA LEU A 106 6.04 4.01 10.35
C LEU A 106 6.30 4.18 8.85
N ALA A 107 6.82 3.12 8.23
CA ALA A 107 7.00 3.05 6.79
C ALA A 107 5.67 2.87 6.03
N THR A 108 4.99 3.96 5.64
CA THR A 108 3.67 3.95 4.98
C THR A 108 3.40 5.20 4.15
N ASN A 109 2.64 5.04 3.06
CA ASN A 109 2.00 6.13 2.30
C ASN A 109 0.49 6.24 2.58
N ASN A 110 -0.03 5.39 3.48
CA ASN A 110 -1.42 5.37 3.87
C ASN A 110 -1.52 5.82 5.34
N PRO A 111 -2.04 7.02 5.62
CA PRO A 111 -2.14 7.54 6.98
C PRO A 111 -3.11 6.74 7.86
N ARG A 112 -4.08 6.02 7.27
CA ARG A 112 -5.01 5.15 8.04
C ARG A 112 -4.28 4.03 8.77
N LYS A 113 -3.09 3.63 8.33
CA LYS A 113 -2.28 2.60 9.02
C LYS A 113 -1.75 3.08 10.37
N ALA A 114 -1.56 4.38 10.56
CA ALA A 114 -1.03 4.93 11.80
C ALA A 114 -2.04 4.88 12.94
N ARG A 115 -3.30 5.17 12.60
CA ARG A 115 -4.40 5.34 13.54
C ARG A 115 -4.54 4.17 14.53
N VAL A 116 -4.36 2.93 14.07
CA VAL A 116 -4.48 1.75 14.93
C VAL A 116 -3.42 1.71 16.04
N PHE A 117 -2.23 2.24 15.79
CA PHE A 117 -1.15 2.26 16.76
C PHE A 117 -1.43 3.30 17.83
N GLU A 118 -1.81 4.51 17.40
CA GLU A 118 -2.15 5.64 18.28
C GLU A 118 -3.34 5.31 19.17
N GLU A 119 -4.42 4.73 18.60
CA GLU A 119 -5.60 4.27 19.36
C GLU A 119 -5.28 3.18 20.39
N ASN A 120 -4.12 2.51 20.27
CA ASN A 120 -3.66 1.48 21.21
C ASN A 120 -2.47 1.95 22.07
N GLY A 121 -2.22 3.26 22.13
CA GLY A 121 -1.24 3.89 23.01
C GLY A 121 0.21 3.83 22.50
N TYR A 122 0.44 3.32 21.30
CA TYR A 122 1.78 3.34 20.70
C TYR A 122 2.11 4.72 20.11
N THR A 123 3.37 5.13 20.23
CA THR A 123 3.82 6.45 19.74
C THR A 123 4.44 6.33 18.35
N VAL A 124 3.75 6.85 17.32
CA VAL A 124 4.33 7.04 15.98
C VAL A 124 4.99 8.42 15.94
N VAL A 125 6.31 8.46 15.83
CA VAL A 125 7.08 9.73 15.88
C VAL A 125 7.42 10.29 14.51
N ASP A 126 7.40 9.44 13.48
CA ASP A 126 7.78 9.82 12.12
C ASP A 126 7.20 8.84 11.09
N TYR A 127 7.18 9.26 9.83
CA TYR A 127 6.69 8.52 8.69
C TYR A 127 7.77 8.42 7.60
N THR A 128 8.15 7.20 7.25
CA THR A 128 9.01 6.95 6.09
C THR A 128 8.15 6.61 4.87
N PRO A 129 8.11 7.45 3.81
CA PRO A 129 7.43 7.09 2.57
C PRO A 129 8.06 5.84 1.93
N ILE A 130 7.23 4.96 1.36
CA ILE A 130 7.67 3.79 0.59
C ILE A 130 7.18 4.00 -0.85
N VAL A 131 7.95 4.80 -1.58
CA VAL A 131 7.61 5.25 -2.93
C VAL A 131 8.41 4.42 -3.94
N ILE A 132 7.68 3.82 -4.88
CA ILE A 132 8.24 3.13 -6.04
C ILE A 132 8.00 4.02 -7.26
N PRO A 133 9.02 4.34 -8.06
CA PRO A 133 8.83 5.12 -9.29
C PRO A 133 7.74 4.50 -10.17
N ALA A 134 6.81 5.34 -10.64
CA ALA A 134 5.73 4.88 -11.49
C ALA A 134 6.29 4.39 -12.84
N THR A 135 5.86 3.19 -13.24
CA THR A 135 6.00 2.68 -14.60
C THR A 135 4.73 2.93 -15.40
N ASP A 136 4.76 2.70 -16.71
CA ASP A 136 3.56 2.79 -17.55
C ASP A 136 2.44 1.84 -17.09
N LEU A 137 2.80 0.69 -16.49
CA LEU A 137 1.85 -0.29 -15.98
C LEU A 137 1.24 0.10 -14.63
N THR A 138 1.94 0.89 -13.82
CA THR A 138 1.51 1.22 -12.45
C THR A 138 0.96 2.64 -12.32
N ARG A 139 1.19 3.52 -13.31
CA ARG A 139 0.83 4.95 -13.24
C ARG A 139 -0.64 5.18 -12.88
N GLU A 140 -1.56 4.58 -13.63
CA GLU A 140 -3.00 4.74 -13.38
C GLU A 140 -3.43 4.15 -12.03
N HIS A 141 -2.83 3.02 -11.63
CA HIS A 141 -3.08 2.42 -10.32
C HIS A 141 -2.66 3.35 -9.17
N LEU A 142 -1.45 3.91 -9.25
CA LEU A 142 -0.90 4.82 -8.24
C LEU A 142 -1.69 6.13 -8.17
N LYS A 143 -2.09 6.66 -9.34
CA LYS A 143 -2.94 7.85 -9.44
C LYS A 143 -4.29 7.63 -8.75
N ALA A 144 -4.98 6.54 -9.08
CA ALA A 144 -6.25 6.21 -8.46
C ALA A 144 -6.14 6.02 -6.94
N LYS A 145 -5.02 5.47 -6.44
CA LYS A 145 -4.78 5.36 -4.98
C LYS A 145 -4.62 6.71 -4.31
N GLN A 146 -3.95 7.64 -4.96
CA GLN A 146 -3.74 8.99 -4.43
C GLN A 146 -5.04 9.80 -4.45
N GLU A 147 -5.80 9.74 -5.56
CA GLU A 147 -7.02 10.54 -5.76
C GLU A 147 -8.22 10.02 -4.98
N HIS A 148 -8.37 8.70 -4.84
CA HIS A 148 -9.60 8.11 -4.32
C HIS A 148 -9.46 7.40 -2.97
N LEU A 149 -8.24 7.08 -2.53
CA LEU A 149 -8.01 6.24 -1.33
C LEU A 149 -7.18 6.91 -0.25
N GLY A 150 -6.88 8.20 -0.43
CA GLY A 150 -6.15 9.01 0.55
C GLY A 150 -4.70 8.58 0.75
N HIS A 151 -4.10 7.90 -0.23
CA HIS A 151 -2.66 7.67 -0.22
C HIS A 151 -1.92 8.96 -0.56
N ILE A 152 -0.76 9.19 0.05
CA ILE A 152 0.02 10.42 -0.15
C ILE A 152 1.37 10.13 -0.81
N ASN A 153 1.85 11.09 -1.61
CA ASN A 153 3.19 11.09 -2.22
C ASN A 153 3.51 9.84 -3.06
N LEU A 154 2.54 9.31 -3.82
CA LEU A 154 2.76 8.14 -4.69
C LEU A 154 3.28 8.54 -6.08
N ILE A 155 2.75 9.64 -6.63
CA ILE A 155 3.23 10.22 -7.89
C ILE A 155 3.71 11.64 -7.57
N PRO A 156 4.99 11.96 -7.83
CA PRO A 156 5.49 13.33 -7.69
C PRO A 156 4.67 14.28 -8.56
N LYS A 157 4.33 15.46 -8.04
CA LYS A 157 3.78 16.51 -8.89
C LYS A 157 4.80 16.84 -9.98
N PRO A 158 4.38 17.10 -11.24
CA PRO A 158 5.28 17.68 -12.22
C PRO A 158 5.92 18.92 -11.61
N LYS A 159 7.22 19.11 -11.81
CA LYS A 159 7.84 20.38 -11.45
C LYS A 159 7.18 21.46 -12.31
N GLU A 160 6.79 22.59 -11.72
CA GLU A 160 6.41 23.77 -12.50
C GLU A 160 7.59 24.09 -13.45
N GLY A 161 7.41 23.84 -14.75
CA GLY A 161 8.45 24.06 -15.76
C GLY A 161 8.63 22.93 -16.78
N ASP A 162 8.21 21.69 -16.51
CA ASP A 162 8.21 20.62 -17.52
C ASP A 162 6.88 20.68 -18.30
N GLN A 163 6.67 21.76 -19.06
CA GLN A 163 5.82 21.68 -20.24
C GLN A 163 6.68 21.06 -21.34
N ASP A 164 6.15 20.02 -21.96
CA ASP A 164 6.75 19.35 -23.11
C ASP A 164 7.29 20.39 -24.11
N GLU A 165 8.60 20.56 -24.15
CA GLU A 165 9.26 21.00 -25.37
C GLU A 165 9.11 19.84 -26.34
N ASP A 166 8.05 19.89 -27.15
CA ASP A 166 7.96 19.19 -28.41
C ASP A 166 9.25 19.44 -29.20
N ILE A 167 10.19 18.50 -29.12
CA ILE A 167 11.35 18.45 -30.01
C ILE A 167 10.91 17.65 -31.25
N LEU A 168 10.46 18.43 -32.24
CA LEU A 168 10.41 18.21 -33.70
C LEU A 168 9.44 17.16 -34.27
#